data_AF-A0A1V9HB31-F1
#
_entry.id   AF-A0A1V9HB31-F1
#
_cell.length_a   1.000
_cell.length_b   1.000
_cell.length_c   1.000
_cell.angle_alpha   90.00
_cell.angle_beta   90.00
_cell.angle_gamma   90.00
#
_symmetry.space_group_name_H-M   'P 1'
#
loop_
_entity.id
_entity.type
_entity.pdbx_description
1 polymer ?
#
loop_
_entity_poly.entity_id
_entity_poly.type
_entity_poly.pdbx_seq_one_letter_code
_entity_poly.pdbx_strand_id
1 'polypeptide(L)'
;MAYHHIPVFAFSIAIDAVVEDLRKRGFVVLVTTRVDAKRIAAAATRQLDINADDDREDRRFLHHLSFQGDDGGWDDCLWYTATSIYRLEQTEELTVRSVREWSTAGKPSYHIAQWRT
;
A
#
# COMPACT_ATOMS: atom_id res chain seq x y z
N MET A 1 10.84 -5.31 -19.55
CA MET A 1 9.54 -4.67 -19.25
C MET A 1 9.05 -5.24 -17.94
N ALA A 2 8.79 -4.39 -16.94
CA ALA A 2 8.27 -4.83 -15.65
C ALA A 2 6.75 -4.72 -15.67
N TYR A 3 6.07 -5.71 -15.08
CA TYR A 3 4.61 -5.71 -14.95
C TYR A 3 4.26 -5.49 -13.48
N HIS A 4 3.42 -4.51 -13.19
CA HIS A 4 3.01 -4.16 -11.84
C HIS A 4 1.61 -4.71 -11.57
N HIS A 5 1.41 -5.28 -10.37
CA HIS A 5 0.13 -5.76 -9.88
C HIS A 5 -0.05 -5.24 -8.46
N ILE A 6 -0.68 -4.06 -8.33
CA ILE A 6 -0.76 -3.36 -7.05
C ILE A 6 -2.21 -3.42 -6.53
N PRO A 7 -2.45 -4.06 -5.37
CA PRO A 7 -3.73 -4.02 -4.70
C PRO A 7 -4.08 -2.60 -4.27
N VAL A 8 -5.30 -2.17 -4.57
CA VAL A 8 -5.90 -0.91 -4.17
C VAL A 8 -7.14 -1.23 -3.33
N PHE A 9 -7.13 -0.79 -2.07
CA PHE A 9 -8.26 -0.93 -1.15
C PHE A 9 -8.92 0.43 -0.94
N ALA A 10 -10.24 0.49 -1.03
CA ALA A 10 -10.98 1.75 -0.92
C ALA A 10 -12.16 1.68 0.05
N PHE A 11 -12.43 2.81 0.70
CA PHE A 11 -13.58 3.03 1.60
C PHE A 11 -13.62 2.09 2.82
N SER A 12 -14.26 0.92 2.70
CA SER A 12 -14.42 -0.06 3.78
C SER A 12 -13.35 -1.14 3.68
N ILE A 13 -12.20 -0.86 4.29
CA ILE A 13 -10.99 -1.66 4.14
C ILE A 13 -10.87 -2.67 5.28
N ALA A 14 -10.89 -3.96 4.95
CA ALA A 14 -10.63 -5.04 5.90
C ALA A 14 -9.12 -5.20 6.15
N ILE A 15 -8.70 -5.09 7.42
CA ILE A 15 -7.28 -5.16 7.80
C ILE A 15 -6.67 -6.52 7.44
N ASP A 16 -7.40 -7.61 7.64
CA ASP A 16 -6.90 -8.96 7.36
C ASP A 16 -6.56 -9.14 5.87
N ALA A 17 -7.39 -8.58 4.97
CA ALA A 17 -7.14 -8.61 3.54
C ALA A 17 -5.92 -7.75 3.14
N VAL A 18 -5.76 -6.58 3.77
CA VAL A 18 -4.56 -5.74 3.59
C VAL A 18 -3.29 -6.49 4.00
N VAL A 19 -3.32 -7.16 5.16
CA VAL A 19 -2.17 -7.92 5.67
C VAL A 19 -1.87 -9.13 4.79
N GLU A 20 -2.90 -9.81 4.27
CA GLU A 20 -2.73 -10.91 3.33
C GLU A 20 -2.04 -10.45 2.03
N ASP A 21 -2.47 -9.35 1.43
CA ASP A 21 -1.84 -8.82 0.22
C ASP A 21 -0.44 -8.26 0.49
N LEU A 22 -0.20 -7.65 1.65
CA LEU A 22 1.16 -7.24 2.07
C LEU A 22 2.10 -8.44 2.20
N ARG A 23 1.65 -9.55 2.80
CA ARG A 23 2.46 -10.79 2.88
C ARG A 23 2.76 -11.39 1.51
N LYS A 24 1.86 -11.23 0.52
CA LYS A 24 2.04 -11.80 -0.81
C LYS A 24 2.86 -10.91 -1.76
N ARG A 25 2.68 -9.59 -1.68
CA ARG A 25 3.13 -8.63 -2.70
C ARG A 25 4.01 -7.51 -2.15
N GLY A 26 3.99 -7.31 -0.82
CA GLY A 26 4.81 -6.31 -0.14
C GLY A 26 4.43 -4.86 -0.38
N PHE A 27 3.34 -4.59 -1.11
CA PHE A 27 2.90 -3.23 -1.39
C PHE A 27 1.39 -3.19 -1.62
N VAL A 28 0.70 -2.25 -0.99
CA VAL A 28 -0.73 -1.97 -1.23
C VAL A 28 -0.98 -0.47 -1.19
N VAL A 29 -2.03 -0.05 -1.89
CA VAL A 29 -2.54 1.33 -1.90
C VAL A 29 -3.86 1.39 -1.14
N LEU A 30 -4.04 2.46 -0.37
CA LEU A 30 -5.21 2.74 0.44
C LEU A 30 -5.85 4.04 -0.05
N VAL A 31 -7.06 3.95 -0.59
CA VAL A 31 -7.89 5.10 -0.96
C VAL A 31 -8.93 5.30 0.14
N THR A 32 -8.56 6.09 1.15
CA THR A 32 -9.37 6.32 2.34
C THR A 32 -8.97 7.63 3.02
N THR A 33 -9.58 7.96 4.16
CA THR A 33 -9.19 9.13 4.92
C THR A 33 -7.78 8.96 5.52
N ARG A 34 -7.05 10.07 5.74
CA ARG A 34 -5.74 10.04 6.43
C ARG A 34 -5.81 9.36 7.80
N VAL A 35 -6.93 9.52 8.51
CA VAL A 35 -7.15 8.93 9.84
C VAL A 35 -7.29 7.42 9.71
N ASP A 36 -8.07 6.94 8.75
CA ASP A 36 -8.25 5.51 8.50
C ASP A 36 -6.98 4.86 7.99
N ALA A 37 -6.24 5.49 7.08
CA ALA A 37 -4.96 4.99 6.58
C ALA A 37 -3.96 4.76 7.73
N LYS A 38 -3.84 5.73 8.65
CA LYS A 38 -3.00 5.59 9.86
C LYS A 38 -3.46 4.46 10.76
N ARG A 39 -4.78 4.32 10.97
CA ARG A 39 -5.37 3.25 11.78
C ARG A 39 -5.08 1.87 11.17
N ILE A 40 -5.25 1.74 9.86
CA ILE A 40 -4.96 0.51 9.10
C ILE A 40 -3.47 0.19 9.19
N ALA A 41 -2.58 1.17 8.97
CA ALA A 41 -1.15 0.99 9.10
C ALA A 41 -0.76 0.45 10.49
N ALA A 42 -1.24 1.08 11.56
CA ALA A 42 -0.96 0.64 12.92
C ALA A 42 -1.49 -0.78 13.22
N ALA A 43 -2.66 -1.13 12.71
CA ALA A 43 -3.21 -2.47 12.87
C ALA A 43 -2.45 -3.53 12.06
N ALA A 44 -2.08 -3.21 10.82
CA ALA A 44 -1.27 -4.07 9.97
C ALA A 44 0.12 -4.32 10.55
N THR A 45 0.78 -3.29 11.10
CA THR A 45 2.06 -3.43 11.81
C THR A 45 1.96 -4.45 12.95
N ARG A 46 0.89 -4.39 13.75
CA ARG A 46 0.65 -5.37 14.84
C ARG A 46 0.42 -6.79 14.33
N GLN A 47 -0.42 -6.95 13.29
CA GLN A 47 -0.70 -8.28 12.72
C GLN A 47 0.48 -8.90 11.97
N LEU A 48 1.41 -8.06 11.47
CA LEU A 48 2.66 -8.50 10.85
C LEU A 48 3.77 -8.78 11.87
N ASP A 49 3.50 -8.59 13.17
CA ASP A 49 4.45 -8.79 14.27
C ASP A 49 5.74 -7.97 14.09
N ILE A 50 5.57 -6.71 13.64
CA ILE A 50 6.69 -5.79 13.44
C ILE A 50 6.93 -5.03 14.74
N ASN A 51 8.05 -5.32 15.38
CA ASN A 51 8.47 -4.65 16.60
C ASN A 51 9.35 -3.43 16.27
N ALA A 52 9.01 -2.27 16.85
CA ALA A 52 9.78 -1.03 16.69
C ALA A 52 11.16 -1.09 17.39
N ASP A 53 11.28 -1.92 18.43
CA ASP A 53 12.51 -2.10 19.21
C ASP A 53 13.44 -3.17 18.62
N ASP A 54 13.06 -3.78 17.48
CA ASP A 54 13.94 -4.71 16.77
C ASP A 54 15.11 -3.92 16.16
N ASP A 55 16.34 -4.23 16.60
CA ASP A 55 17.58 -3.57 16.20
C ASP A 55 18.39 -4.38 15.18
N ARG A 56 17.88 -5.54 14.75
CA ARG A 56 18.55 -6.37 13.75
C ARG A 56 18.65 -5.66 12.41
N GLU A 57 19.77 -5.87 11.71
CA GLU A 57 20.00 -5.31 10.37
C GLU A 57 18.98 -5.83 9.34
N ASP A 58 18.47 -7.05 9.51
CA ASP A 58 17.48 -7.69 8.64
C ASP A 58 16.02 -7.45 9.07
N ARG A 59 15.80 -6.50 9.99
CA ARG A 59 14.46 -6.20 10.49
C ARG A 59 13.51 -5.78 9.37
N ARG A 60 12.26 -6.19 9.53
CA ARG A 60 11.20 -5.95 8.56
C ARG A 60 10.51 -4.65 8.92
N PHE A 61 10.16 -3.85 7.93
CA PHE A 61 9.46 -2.59 8.12
C PHE A 61 8.16 -2.57 7.33
N LEU A 62 7.16 -1.94 7.93
CA LEU A 62 5.97 -1.49 7.23
C LEU A 62 6.02 0.03 7.16
N HIS A 63 6.36 0.57 6.00
CA HIS A 63 6.33 2.01 5.78
C HIS A 63 4.92 2.44 5.39
N HIS A 64 4.39 3.43 6.10
CA HIS A 64 3.19 4.16 5.70
C HIS A 64 3.63 5.46 5.02
N LEU A 65 3.40 5.55 3.71
CA LEU A 65 3.75 6.71 2.89
C LEU A 65 2.47 7.34 2.32
N SER A 66 2.57 8.62 2.00
CA SER A 66 1.43 9.41 1.55
C SER A 66 1.88 10.38 0.49
N PHE A 67 1.17 10.37 -0.63
CA PHE A 67 1.50 11.16 -1.82
C PHE A 67 0.31 12.02 -2.19
N GLN A 68 0.59 13.16 -2.84
CA GLN A 68 -0.48 14.03 -3.31
C GLN A 68 -1.11 13.41 -4.57
N GLY A 69 -2.43 13.21 -4.53
CA GLY A 69 -3.21 12.69 -5.65
C GLY A 69 -3.56 13.78 -6.66
N ASP A 70 -4.00 13.38 -7.85
CA ASP A 70 -4.36 14.31 -8.94
C ASP A 70 -5.55 15.21 -8.61
N ASP A 71 -6.42 14.79 -7.70
CA ASP A 71 -7.60 15.54 -7.25
C ASP A 71 -7.29 16.52 -6.10
N GLY A 72 -6.00 16.67 -5.75
CA GLY A 72 -5.54 17.47 -4.62
C GLY A 72 -5.74 16.79 -3.26
N GLY A 73 -6.24 15.54 -3.25
CA GLY A 73 -6.29 14.67 -2.09
C GLY A 73 -4.94 14.03 -1.77
N TRP A 74 -4.98 13.08 -0.84
CA TRP A 74 -3.82 12.27 -0.45
C TRP A 74 -4.09 10.80 -0.74
N ASP A 75 -3.17 10.17 -1.45
CA ASP A 75 -3.15 8.74 -1.71
C ASP A 75 -2.13 8.08 -0.80
N ASP A 76 -2.58 7.07 -0.07
CA ASP A 76 -1.78 6.38 0.93
C ASP A 76 -1.30 5.04 0.42
N CYS A 77 -0.09 4.63 0.80
CA CYS A 77 0.39 3.27 0.56
C CYS A 77 1.05 2.67 1.79
N LEU A 78 1.00 1.33 1.86
CA LEU A 78 1.77 0.55 2.81
C LEU A 78 2.81 -0.28 2.05
N TRP A 79 4.07 -0.14 2.43
CA TRP A 79 5.20 -0.84 1.82
C TRP A 79 5.86 -1.75 2.87
N TYR A 80 5.72 -3.06 2.69
CA TYR A 80 6.28 -4.09 3.57
C TYR A 80 7.58 -4.65 3.00
N THR A 81 8.70 -4.31 3.63
CA THR A 81 10.04 -4.58 3.08
C THR A 81 10.39 -6.05 3.01
N ALA A 82 9.75 -6.92 3.79
CA ALA A 82 10.08 -8.34 3.83
C ALA A 82 9.75 -9.10 2.53
N THR A 83 8.76 -8.62 1.78
CA THR A 83 8.22 -9.30 0.60
C THR A 83 8.13 -8.39 -0.62
N SER A 84 8.38 -7.09 -0.44
CA SER A 84 8.32 -6.15 -1.54
C SER A 84 9.52 -6.29 -2.47
N ILE A 85 9.23 -6.29 -3.77
CA ILE A 85 10.24 -6.18 -4.83
C ILE A 85 10.52 -4.71 -5.19
N TYR A 86 9.79 -3.77 -4.60
CA TYR A 86 9.86 -2.35 -4.93
C TYR A 86 10.78 -1.60 -3.99
N ARG A 87 11.41 -0.55 -4.52
CA ARG A 87 12.26 0.37 -3.78
C ARG A 87 11.47 1.62 -3.39
N LEU A 88 11.95 2.31 -2.36
CA LEU A 88 11.35 3.56 -1.86
C LEU A 88 11.12 4.59 -2.98
N GLU A 89 12.11 4.77 -3.86
CA GLU A 89 12.06 5.71 -5.00
C GLU A 89 10.93 5.43 -6.00
N GLN A 90 10.37 4.23 -6.01
CA GLN A 90 9.28 3.84 -6.92
C GLN A 90 7.88 4.03 -6.30
N THR A 91 7.80 4.21 -4.98
CA THR A 91 6.53 4.12 -4.24
C THR A 91 5.52 5.21 -4.63
N GLU A 92 5.99 6.41 -4.95
CA GLU A 92 5.13 7.51 -5.42
C GLU A 92 4.46 7.18 -6.75
N GLU A 93 5.25 6.82 -7.77
CA GLU A 93 4.74 6.46 -9.09
C GLU A 93 3.79 5.26 -9.01
N LEU A 94 4.15 4.24 -8.23
CA LEU A 94 3.30 3.07 -8.01
C LEU A 94 1.95 3.46 -7.42
N THR A 95 1.95 4.34 -6.42
CA THR A 95 0.72 4.78 -5.75
C THR A 95 -0.17 5.56 -6.70
N VAL A 96 0.36 6.64 -7.30
CA VAL A 96 -0.42 7.54 -8.16
C VAL A 96 -0.98 6.80 -9.38
N ARG A 97 -0.18 5.95 -10.04
CA ARG A 97 -0.67 5.17 -11.19
C ARG A 97 -1.72 4.14 -10.79
N SER A 98 -1.57 3.49 -9.63
CA SER A 98 -2.58 2.55 -9.13
C SER A 98 -3.93 3.23 -8.92
N VAL A 99 -3.92 4.42 -8.31
CA VAL A 99 -5.15 5.18 -8.05
C VAL A 99 -5.80 5.64 -9.34
N ARG A 100 -5.02 6.09 -10.34
CA ARG A 100 -5.55 6.43 -11.68
C ARG A 100 -6.23 5.25 -12.35
N GLU A 101 -5.59 4.09 -12.31
CA GLU A 101 -6.13 2.88 -12.96
C GLU A 101 -7.37 2.37 -12.21
N TRP A 102 -7.34 2.33 -10.87
CA TRP A 102 -8.51 2.04 -10.03
C TRP A 102 -9.69 3.00 -10.28
N SER A 103 -9.41 4.30 -10.45
CA SER A 103 -10.42 5.30 -10.77
C SER A 103 -11.05 5.05 -12.14
N THR A 104 -10.24 4.66 -13.12
CA THR A 104 -10.69 4.27 -14.47
C THR A 104 -11.55 3.00 -14.44
N ALA A 105 -11.25 2.08 -13.53
CA ALA A 105 -12.03 0.85 -13.31
C ALA A 105 -13.38 1.09 -12.59
N GLY A 106 -13.77 2.34 -12.32
CA GLY A 106 -15.06 2.68 -11.71
C GLY A 106 -15.05 2.69 -10.18
N LYS A 107 -13.87 2.80 -9.55
CA LYS A 107 -13.71 2.97 -8.10
C LYS A 107 -14.30 1.84 -7.23
N PRO A 108 -14.02 0.55 -7.53
CA PRO A 108 -14.48 -0.56 -6.67
C PRO A 108 -13.84 -0.52 -5.28
N SER A 109 -14.41 -1.22 -4.29
CA SER A 109 -13.83 -1.31 -2.93
C SER A 109 -12.48 -2.05 -2.88
N TYR A 110 -12.24 -2.94 -3.83
CA TYR A 110 -10.96 -3.62 -4.04
C TYR A 110 -10.68 -3.71 -5.54
N HIS A 111 -9.43 -3.46 -5.92
CA HIS A 111 -8.96 -3.60 -7.29
C HIS A 111 -7.50 -4.02 -7.31
N ILE A 112 -7.09 -4.80 -8.31
CA ILE A 112 -5.67 -5.02 -8.57
C ILE A 112 -5.31 -4.16 -9.78
N ALA A 113 -4.62 -3.06 -9.53
CA ALA A 113 -4.18 -2.18 -10.58
C ALA A 113 -3.00 -2.79 -11.35
N GLN A 114 -3.08 -2.71 -12.68
CA GLN A 114 -2.18 -3.43 -13.59
C GLN A 114 -1.65 -2.55 -14.71
N TRP A 115 -0.33 -2.40 -14.80
CA TRP A 115 0.31 -1.66 -15.88
C TRP A 115 1.77 -2.09 -16.10
N ARG A 116 2.32 -1.65 -17.22
CA ARG A 116 3.71 -1.92 -17.64
C ARG A 116 4.57 -0.66 -17.61
N THR A 117 5.86 -0.84 -17.36
CA THR A 117 6.94 0.13 -17.57
C THR A 117 7.98 -0.39 -18.57
#